data_AF-A0A516TNS6-F1
#
_entry.id   AF-A0A516TNS6-F1
#
_cell.length_a   1.000
_cell.length_b   1.000
_cell.length_c   1.000
_cell.angle_alpha   90.00
_cell.angle_beta   90.00
_cell.angle_gamma   90.00
#
_symmetry.space_group_name_H-M   'P 1'
#
loop_
_entity.id
_entity.type
_entity.pdbx_description
1 polymer ?
#
loop_
_entity_poly.entity_id
_entity_poly.type
_entity_poly.pdbx_seq_one_letter_code
_entity_poly.pdbx_strand_id
1 'polypeptide(L)'
;MLKHGAPIWKLILFEHKKTIIENREIPEITAHLDVELHSHPIVDGKIGKLQSPMIHNDYENLSHFFHKHNIYSDGEALLRTKYNIIHGDRLKANLFGSTLERRRWLKNFFLSIPGKPLIWFLYSYILKGGFLDGYQGLVFNILKSFYWYQISLKEYEIKCFLNKK
;
A
#
# COMPACT_ATOMS: atom_id res chain seq x y z
N MET A 1 17.05 -11.80 5.26
CA MET A 1 16.10 -10.74 5.68
C MET A 1 16.71 -9.39 5.36
N LEU A 2 15.94 -8.51 4.72
CA LEU A 2 16.37 -7.13 4.44
C LEU A 2 16.47 -6.35 5.75
N LYS A 3 17.54 -5.56 5.91
CA LYS A 3 17.82 -4.75 7.11
C LYS A 3 17.62 -3.26 6.87
N HIS A 4 17.68 -2.84 5.61
CA HIS A 4 17.59 -1.45 5.18
C HIS A 4 16.42 -1.24 4.22
N GLY A 5 16.18 0.01 3.81
CA GLY A 5 15.03 0.38 2.99
C GLY A 5 13.80 0.80 3.81
N ALA A 6 12.69 1.05 3.12
CA ALA A 6 11.45 1.50 3.76
C ALA A 6 10.76 0.33 4.49
N PRO A 7 10.63 0.37 5.83
CA PRO A 7 9.98 -0.71 6.58
C PRO A 7 8.47 -0.75 6.35
N ILE A 8 7.89 -1.94 6.43
CA ILE A 8 6.44 -2.14 6.42
C ILE A 8 5.95 -2.21 7.86
N TRP A 9 5.03 -1.30 8.21
CA TRP A 9 4.35 -1.31 9.51
C TRP A 9 2.92 -1.81 9.33
N LYS A 10 2.58 -2.91 10.00
CA LYS A 10 1.22 -3.46 10.08
C LYS A 10 0.71 -3.34 11.52
N LEU A 11 -0.56 -2.96 11.65
CA LEU A 11 -1.28 -3.03 12.92
C LEU A 11 -1.98 -4.39 12.97
N ILE A 12 -1.62 -5.23 13.94
CA ILE A 12 -1.97 -6.67 13.93
C ILE A 12 -2.73 -7.08 15.19
N LEU A 13 -2.48 -6.40 16.31
CA LEU A 13 -3.16 -6.67 17.58
C LEU A 13 -3.89 -5.42 18.04
N PHE A 14 -5.19 -5.54 18.23
CA PHE A 14 -6.05 -4.46 18.72
C PHE A 14 -7.30 -5.04 19.39
N GLU A 15 -7.87 -4.29 20.33
CA GLU A 15 -9.10 -4.68 21.01
C GLU A 15 -10.30 -4.40 20.08
N HIS A 16 -11.02 -5.45 19.68
CA HIS A 16 -12.13 -5.35 18.71
C HIS A 16 -13.20 -4.32 19.12
N LYS A 17 -13.54 -4.25 20.42
CA LYS A 17 -14.53 -3.29 20.95
C LYS A 17 -14.13 -1.83 20.80
N LYS A 18 -12.82 -1.56 20.70
CA LYS A 18 -12.26 -0.20 20.55
C LYS A 18 -11.70 0.05 19.16
N THR A 19 -11.97 -0.84 18.21
CA THR A 19 -11.37 -0.75 16.89
C THR A 19 -12.44 -0.81 15.83
N ILE A 20 -12.46 0.22 15.00
CA ILE A 20 -13.35 0.30 13.85
C ILE A 20 -12.51 -0.03 12.63
N ILE A 21 -12.85 -1.14 11.99
CA ILE A 21 -12.32 -1.49 10.67
C ILE A 21 -13.30 -0.91 9.66
N GLU A 22 -12.81 -0.04 8.77
CA GLU A 22 -13.61 0.47 7.66
C GLU A 22 -13.86 -0.69 6.69
N ASN A 23 -14.99 -1.39 6.85
CA ASN A 23 -15.40 -2.42 5.92
C ASN A 23 -16.07 -1.75 4.72
N ARG A 24 -15.55 -2.01 3.51
CA ARG A 24 -16.17 -1.57 2.27
C ARG A 24 -16.26 -2.77 1.35
N GLU A 25 -17.44 -3.36 1.30
CA GLU A 25 -17.73 -4.44 0.36
C GLU A 25 -17.75 -3.84 -1.04
N ILE A 26 -16.74 -4.18 -1.83
CA ILE A 26 -16.67 -3.83 -3.24
C ILE A 26 -16.69 -5.15 -3.97
N PRO A 27 -17.85 -5.61 -4.47
CA PRO A 27 -18.03 -6.98 -4.96
C PRO A 27 -16.99 -7.40 -5.99
N GLU A 28 -16.61 -6.50 -6.89
CA GLU A 28 -15.61 -6.71 -7.94
C GLU A 28 -14.20 -6.95 -7.39
N ILE A 29 -13.93 -6.48 -6.16
CA ILE A 29 -12.66 -6.61 -5.47
C ILE A 29 -12.71 -7.77 -4.48
N THR A 30 -13.71 -7.80 -3.59
CA THR A 30 -13.82 -8.83 -2.54
C THR A 30 -14.16 -10.22 -3.07
N ALA A 31 -14.69 -10.38 -4.29
CA ALA A 31 -15.01 -11.69 -4.85
C ALA A 31 -13.82 -12.41 -5.52
N HIS A 32 -12.82 -11.66 -6.00
CA HIS A 32 -11.70 -12.22 -6.77
C HIS A 32 -10.33 -11.88 -6.19
N LEU A 33 -10.28 -10.91 -5.29
CA LEU A 33 -9.07 -10.52 -4.63
C LEU A 33 -9.17 -10.90 -3.16
N ASP A 34 -8.27 -11.78 -2.69
CA ASP A 34 -7.76 -11.77 -1.30
C ASP A 34 -6.98 -10.47 -1.01
N VAL A 35 -7.41 -9.36 -1.62
CA VAL A 35 -7.12 -8.04 -1.13
C VAL A 35 -8.04 -7.90 0.05
N GLU A 36 -7.52 -8.25 1.23
CA GLU A 36 -7.86 -7.48 2.42
C GLU A 36 -7.84 -6.03 1.97
N LEU A 37 -9.03 -5.45 1.69
CA LEU A 37 -9.15 -4.02 1.50
C LEU A 37 -8.33 -3.45 2.64
N HIS A 38 -7.31 -2.64 2.31
CA HIS A 38 -6.36 -2.06 3.25
C HIS A 38 -7.13 -1.15 4.23
N SER A 39 -7.94 -1.77 5.05
CA SER A 39 -8.83 -1.24 6.04
C SER A 39 -7.90 -0.98 7.19
N HIS A 40 -7.55 0.30 7.34
CA HIS A 40 -6.68 0.70 8.41
C HIS A 40 -7.54 0.69 9.66
N PRO A 41 -7.25 -0.17 10.65
CA PRO A 41 -8.05 -0.20 11.87
C PRO A 41 -7.89 1.15 12.55
N ILE A 42 -9.02 1.80 12.84
CA ILE A 42 -9.08 3.03 13.61
C ILE A 42 -9.27 2.61 15.06
N VAL A 43 -8.20 2.74 15.85
CA VAL A 43 -8.18 2.34 17.25
C VAL A 43 -8.49 3.55 18.13
N ASP A 44 -9.53 3.44 18.95
CA ASP A 44 -9.84 4.37 20.02
C ASP A 44 -9.05 4.00 21.28
N GLY A 45 -7.79 4.44 21.34
CA GLY A 45 -6.90 4.14 22.45
C GLY A 45 -5.41 4.34 22.14
N LYS A 46 -4.56 3.92 23.08
CA LYS A 46 -3.10 3.99 22.92
C LYS A 46 -2.62 2.92 21.95
N ILE A 47 -1.82 3.33 20.97
CA ILE A 47 -1.17 2.42 20.00
C ILE A 47 0.29 2.21 20.45
N GLY A 48 0.64 0.97 20.75
CA GLY A 48 2.01 0.55 21.01
C GLY A 48 2.75 0.16 19.72
N LYS A 49 4.09 0.09 19.79
CA LYS A 49 4.92 -0.48 18.74
C LYS A 49 5.69 -1.67 19.30
N LEU A 50 5.72 -2.76 18.55
CA LEU A 50 6.61 -3.88 18.86
C LEU A 50 8.06 -3.40 18.70
N GLN A 51 8.91 -3.72 19.69
CA GLN A 51 10.34 -3.38 19.64
C GLN A 51 11.12 -4.34 18.73
N SER A 52 10.65 -5.58 18.58
CA SER A 52 11.20 -6.59 17.69
C SER A 52 10.46 -6.63 16.35
N PRO A 53 11.13 -7.03 15.26
CA PRO A 53 10.47 -7.27 13.99
C PRO A 53 9.56 -8.50 14.09
N MET A 54 8.38 -8.41 13.50
CA MET A 54 7.54 -9.58 13.28
C MET A 54 8.04 -10.32 12.04
N ILE A 55 8.47 -11.57 12.23
CA ILE A 55 8.91 -12.42 11.12
C ILE A 55 7.68 -12.95 10.40
N HIS A 56 7.59 -12.67 9.10
CA HIS A 56 6.56 -13.21 8.22
C HIS A 56 7.26 -14.04 7.14
N ASN A 57 7.22 -15.35 7.30
CA ASN A 57 7.82 -16.29 6.36
C ASN A 57 6.75 -16.75 5.37
N ASP A 58 6.58 -15.98 4.30
CA ASP A 58 5.80 -16.41 3.15
C ASP A 58 6.74 -17.18 2.21
N TYR A 59 6.76 -18.52 2.31
CA TYR A 59 7.68 -19.40 1.56
C TYR A 59 7.18 -19.68 0.14
N GLU A 60 6.73 -18.65 -0.56
CA GLU A 60 6.18 -18.76 -1.90
C GLU A 60 7.23 -18.43 -2.98
N ASN A 61 7.05 -18.99 -4.17
CA ASN A 61 7.96 -18.76 -5.29
C ASN A 61 7.65 -17.42 -6.00
N LEU A 62 8.54 -17.03 -6.92
CA LEU A 62 8.38 -15.78 -7.68
C LEU A 62 7.11 -15.75 -8.54
N SER A 63 6.68 -16.89 -9.09
CA SER A 63 5.44 -16.95 -9.90
C SER A 63 4.24 -16.50 -9.07
N HIS A 64 4.14 -17.02 -7.85
CA HIS A 64 3.09 -16.66 -6.93
C HIS A 64 3.19 -15.21 -6.45
N PHE A 65 4.40 -14.72 -6.19
CA PHE A 65 4.64 -13.30 -5.90
C PHE A 65 4.08 -12.39 -7.01
N PHE A 66 4.37 -12.70 -8.28
CA PHE A 66 3.90 -11.91 -9.41
C PHE A 66 2.38 -12.02 -9.58
N HIS A 67 1.81 -13.20 -9.39
CA HIS A 67 0.37 -13.42 -9.45
C HIS A 67 -0.37 -12.57 -8.40
N LYS A 68 0.05 -12.63 -7.13
CA LYS A 68 -0.49 -11.79 -6.05
C LYS A 68 -0.35 -10.29 -6.37
N HIS A 69 0.81 -9.85 -6.87
CA HIS A 69 1.01 -8.43 -7.21
C HIS A 69 0.16 -7.96 -8.40
N ASN A 70 -0.11 -8.86 -9.37
CA ASN A 70 -1.03 -8.56 -10.45
C ASN A 70 -2.44 -8.33 -9.90
N ILE A 71 -2.94 -9.28 -9.09
CA ILE A 71 -4.22 -9.19 -8.39
C ILE A 71 -4.28 -7.88 -7.59
N TYR A 72 -3.32 -7.63 -6.70
CA TYR A 72 -3.32 -6.43 -5.85
C TYR A 72 -3.29 -5.11 -6.65
N SER A 73 -2.57 -5.08 -7.77
CA SER A 73 -2.53 -3.88 -8.62
C SER A 73 -3.83 -3.65 -9.38
N ASP A 74 -4.56 -4.71 -9.75
CA ASP A 74 -5.92 -4.59 -10.31
C ASP A 74 -6.87 -3.94 -9.28
N GLY A 75 -6.85 -4.45 -8.05
CA GLY A 75 -7.67 -3.92 -6.95
C GLY A 75 -7.38 -2.45 -6.66
N GLU A 76 -6.11 -2.08 -6.49
CA GLU A 76 -5.71 -0.69 -6.25
C GLU A 76 -6.10 0.25 -7.39
N ALA A 77 -5.97 -0.19 -8.65
CA ALA A 77 -6.36 0.62 -9.80
C ALA A 77 -7.89 0.83 -9.86
N LEU A 78 -8.68 -0.22 -9.62
CA LEU A 78 -10.14 -0.13 -9.57
C LEU A 78 -10.62 0.77 -8.43
N LEU A 79 -10.07 0.61 -7.22
CA LEU A 79 -10.40 1.45 -6.06
C LEU A 79 -10.23 2.93 -6.38
N ARG A 80 -9.09 3.30 -6.95
CA ARG A 80 -8.72 4.70 -7.17
C ARG A 80 -9.43 5.34 -8.36
N THR A 81 -9.84 4.55 -9.35
CA THR A 81 -10.50 5.06 -10.56
C THR A 81 -12.01 4.98 -10.47
N LYS A 82 -12.56 3.77 -10.51
CA LYS A 82 -14.00 3.52 -10.58
C LYS A 82 -14.74 3.95 -9.33
N TYR A 83 -14.14 3.70 -8.17
CA TYR A 83 -14.76 4.01 -6.89
C TYR A 83 -14.28 5.35 -6.31
N ASN A 84 -13.24 5.94 -6.89
CA ASN A 84 -12.55 7.13 -6.35
C ASN A 84 -12.20 6.99 -4.84
N ILE A 85 -11.95 5.74 -4.42
CA ILE A 85 -11.58 5.36 -3.06
C ILE A 85 -10.07 5.36 -2.99
N ILE A 86 -9.52 6.44 -2.45
CA ILE A 86 -8.11 6.51 -2.07
C ILE A 86 -7.96 6.06 -0.60
N HIS A 87 -8.92 6.46 0.25
CA HIS A 87 -9.02 6.20 1.68
C HIS A 87 -10.48 6.06 2.13
N GLY A 88 -10.71 5.57 3.35
CA GLY A 88 -12.02 5.62 3.99
C GLY A 88 -12.43 7.03 4.42
N ASP A 89 -13.72 7.35 4.31
CA ASP A 89 -14.27 8.71 4.43
C ASP A 89 -14.22 9.28 5.86
N ARG A 90 -13.94 8.44 6.86
CA ARG A 90 -14.07 8.84 8.27
C ARG A 90 -12.91 9.69 8.80
N LEU A 91 -11.79 9.72 8.10
CA LEU A 91 -10.56 10.37 8.56
C LEU A 91 -10.03 11.31 7.48
N LYS A 92 -10.07 12.62 7.75
CA LYS A 92 -9.63 13.67 6.83
C LYS A 92 -8.10 13.67 6.71
N ALA A 93 -7.61 13.90 5.50
CA ALA A 93 -6.18 14.09 5.28
C ALA A 93 -5.76 15.48 5.77
N ASN A 94 -4.96 15.55 6.83
CA ASN A 94 -4.48 16.80 7.41
C ASN A 94 -2.97 16.71 7.72
N LEU A 95 -2.19 17.64 7.19
CA LEU A 95 -0.73 17.69 7.39
C LEU A 95 -0.35 17.98 8.84
N PHE A 96 -1.15 18.82 9.52
CA PHE A 96 -0.94 19.22 10.92
C PHE A 96 -1.82 18.44 11.90
N GLY A 97 -2.48 17.39 11.41
CA GLY A 97 -3.37 16.54 12.18
C GLY A 97 -2.65 15.47 12.98
N SER A 98 -3.41 14.44 13.37
CA SER A 98 -2.84 13.25 14.01
C SER A 98 -1.84 12.51 13.10
N THR A 99 -1.03 11.62 13.67
CA THR A 99 -0.06 10.81 12.91
C THR A 99 -0.68 10.04 11.75
N LEU A 100 -1.93 9.60 11.92
CA LEU A 100 -2.69 8.87 10.90
C LEU A 100 -3.19 9.82 9.79
N GLU A 101 -3.68 11.01 10.15
CA GLU A 101 -4.10 12.05 9.21
C GLU A 101 -2.94 12.56 8.36
N ARG A 102 -1.77 12.78 8.98
CA ARG A 102 -0.54 13.19 8.28
C ARG A 102 -0.04 12.11 7.33
N ARG A 103 -0.10 10.83 7.73
CA ARG A 103 0.26 9.70 6.86
C ARG A 103 -0.68 9.58 5.66
N ARG A 104 -1.99 9.81 5.85
CA ARG A 104 -2.98 9.88 4.77
C ARG A 104 -2.68 11.05 3.82
N TRP A 105 -2.37 12.24 4.37
CA TRP A 105 -1.99 13.39 3.55
C TRP A 105 -0.75 13.12 2.69
N LEU A 106 0.31 12.57 3.28
CA LEU A 106 1.54 12.21 2.54
C LEU A 106 1.27 11.17 1.45
N LYS A 107 0.42 10.18 1.74
CA LYS A 107 0.01 9.18 0.75
C LYS A 107 -0.77 9.83 -0.39
N ASN A 108 -1.75 10.69 -0.09
CA ASN A 108 -2.49 11.43 -1.11
C ASN A 108 -1.56 12.27 -1.99
N PHE A 109 -0.65 13.02 -1.37
CA PHE A 109 0.35 13.81 -2.09
C PHE A 109 1.20 12.95 -3.03
N PHE A 110 1.76 11.84 -2.53
CA PHE A 110 2.49 10.88 -3.36
C PHE A 110 1.64 10.30 -4.51
N LEU A 111 0.35 10.04 -4.25
CA LEU A 111 -0.60 9.58 -5.26
C LEU A 111 -1.02 10.66 -6.27
N SER A 112 -0.75 11.94 -6.03
CA SER A 112 -0.96 13.00 -7.01
C SER A 112 0.24 13.23 -7.96
N ILE A 113 1.45 12.82 -7.57
CA ILE A 113 2.67 13.15 -8.34
C ILE A 113 2.94 12.12 -9.46
N PRO A 114 3.33 12.54 -10.68
CA PRO A 114 3.76 11.61 -11.73
C PRO A 114 5.08 10.91 -11.37
N GLY A 115 5.36 9.74 -11.97
CA GLY A 115 6.64 9.06 -11.76
C GLY A 115 6.80 8.36 -10.40
N LYS A 116 5.69 7.97 -9.76
CA LYS A 116 5.65 7.23 -8.47
C LYS A 116 6.66 6.06 -8.39
N PRO A 117 6.83 5.22 -9.43
CA PRO A 117 7.78 4.11 -9.39
C PRO A 117 9.20 4.58 -9.09
N LEU A 118 9.66 5.62 -9.80
CA LEU A 118 11.00 6.17 -9.65
C LEU A 118 11.16 6.84 -8.29
N ILE A 119 10.17 7.63 -7.86
CA ILE A 119 10.21 8.32 -6.57
C ILE A 119 10.32 7.31 -5.42
N TRP A 120 9.52 6.24 -5.46
CA TRP A 120 9.59 5.17 -4.46
C TRP A 120 10.96 4.48 -4.46
N PHE A 121 11.49 4.18 -5.65
CA PHE A 121 12.82 3.58 -5.79
C PHE A 121 13.90 4.46 -5.16
N LEU A 122 13.99 5.74 -5.54
CA LEU A 122 15.00 6.67 -5.02
C LEU A 122 14.87 6.85 -3.51
N TYR A 123 13.64 6.96 -3.00
CA TYR A 123 13.39 7.08 -1.57
C TYR A 123 13.83 5.82 -0.79
N SER A 124 13.40 4.64 -1.22
CA SER A 124 13.65 3.41 -0.45
C SER A 124 15.05 2.85 -0.68
N TYR A 125 15.56 2.90 -1.92
CA TYR A 125 16.88 2.36 -2.26
C TYR A 125 18.01 3.30 -1.84
N ILE A 126 17.92 4.60 -2.16
CA ILE A 126 19.00 5.57 -1.88
C ILE A 126 18.82 6.17 -0.48
N LEU A 127 17.72 6.89 -0.23
CA LEU A 127 17.56 7.67 1.02
C LEU A 127 17.40 6.79 2.26
N LYS A 128 16.79 5.60 2.13
CA LYS A 128 16.66 4.63 3.22
C LYS A 128 17.76 3.56 3.24
N GLY A 129 18.81 3.74 2.43
CA GLY A 129 19.98 2.86 2.45
C GLY A 129 19.70 1.44 1.96
N GLY A 130 18.65 1.21 1.16
CA GLY A 130 18.35 -0.13 0.61
C GLY A 130 19.50 -0.74 -0.19
N PHE A 131 20.41 0.09 -0.73
CA PHE A 131 21.64 -0.39 -1.37
C PHE A 131 22.60 -1.14 -0.43
N LEU A 132 22.50 -0.92 0.89
CA LEU A 132 23.33 -1.60 1.89
C LEU A 132 22.99 -3.09 2.02
N ASP A 133 21.81 -3.50 1.55
CA ASP A 133 21.39 -4.91 1.47
C ASP A 133 21.84 -5.61 0.16
N GLY A 134 22.64 -4.92 -0.67
CA GLY A 134 23.21 -5.47 -1.90
C GLY A 134 22.16 -5.90 -2.93
N TYR A 135 22.36 -7.05 -3.56
CA TYR A 135 21.48 -7.57 -4.62
C TYR A 135 20.04 -7.78 -4.15
N GLN A 136 19.85 -8.29 -2.93
CA GLN A 136 18.51 -8.53 -2.38
C GLN A 136 17.74 -7.22 -2.18
N GLY A 137 18.43 -6.18 -1.68
CA GLY A 137 17.88 -4.83 -1.56
C GLY A 137 17.50 -4.24 -2.91
N LEU A 138 18.37 -4.39 -3.92
CA LEU A 138 18.09 -3.92 -5.28
C LEU A 138 16.84 -4.58 -5.86
N VAL A 139 16.78 -5.91 -5.85
CA VAL A 139 15.67 -6.70 -6.40
C VAL A 139 14.35 -6.31 -5.71
N PHE A 140 14.33 -6.22 -4.38
CA PHE A 140 13.13 -5.83 -3.64
C PHE A 140 12.62 -4.44 -4.03
N ASN A 141 13.52 -3.46 -4.13
CA ASN A 141 13.15 -2.10 -4.50
C ASN A 141 12.69 -1.99 -5.96
N ILE A 142 13.29 -2.76 -6.88
CA ILE A 142 12.82 -2.88 -8.27
C ILE A 142 11.42 -3.48 -8.31
N LEU A 143 11.18 -4.61 -7.64
CA LEU A 143 9.87 -5.27 -7.61
C LEU A 143 8.79 -4.34 -7.04
N LYS A 144 9.09 -3.60 -5.97
CA LYS A 144 8.17 -2.60 -5.41
C LYS A 144 7.90 -1.43 -6.36
N SER A 145 8.92 -0.99 -7.10
CA SER A 145 8.75 0.08 -8.09
C SER A 145 7.93 -0.40 -9.28
N PHE A 146 8.17 -1.63 -9.73
CA PHE A 146 7.38 -2.28 -10.77
C PHE A 146 5.91 -2.44 -10.37
N TYR A 147 5.63 -2.76 -9.11
CA TYR A 147 4.26 -2.78 -8.58
C TYR A 147 3.56 -1.41 -8.69
N TRP A 148 4.24 -0.33 -8.30
CA TRP A 148 3.69 1.02 -8.48
C TRP A 148 3.46 1.38 -9.94
N TYR A 149 4.29 0.86 -10.84
CA TYR A 149 4.15 1.06 -12.28
C TYR A 149 2.92 0.33 -12.82
N GLN A 150 2.72 -0.94 -12.45
CA GLN A 150 1.53 -1.72 -12.81
C GLN A 150 0.24 -0.99 -12.42
N ILE A 151 0.16 -0.48 -11.18
CA ILE A 151 -1.01 0.27 -10.72
C ILE A 151 -1.24 1.49 -11.61
N SER A 152 -0.19 2.26 -11.91
CA SER A 152 -0.30 3.49 -12.71
C SER A 152 -0.79 3.22 -14.14
N LEU A 153 -0.32 2.12 -14.76
CA LEU A 153 -0.77 1.71 -16.09
C LEU A 153 -2.24 1.26 -16.09
N LYS A 154 -2.64 0.45 -15.12
CA LYS A 154 -4.02 -0.03 -14.99
C LYS A 154 -4.99 1.11 -14.68
N GLU A 155 -4.58 2.06 -13.84
CA GLU A 155 -5.37 3.29 -13.61
C GLU A 155 -5.58 4.08 -14.91
N TYR A 156 -4.54 4.20 -15.74
CA TYR A 156 -4.64 4.88 -17.04
C TYR A 156 -5.56 4.12 -18.00
N GLU A 157 -5.42 2.80 -18.08
CA GLU A 157 -6.27 1.93 -18.90
C GLU A 157 -7.75 2.10 -18.55
N ILE A 158 -8.10 2.00 -17.25
CA ILE A 158 -9.48 2.13 -16.79
C ILE A 158 -10.04 3.53 -17.11
N LYS A 159 -9.27 4.60 -16.87
CA LYS A 159 -9.69 5.97 -17.22
C LYS A 159 -9.96 6.13 -18.71
N CYS A 160 -9.12 5.56 -19.57
CA CYS A 160 -9.32 5.56 -21.01
C CYS A 160 -10.60 4.83 -21.42
N PHE A 161 -10.95 3.72 -20.76
CA PHE A 161 -12.20 3.01 -21.01
C PHE A 161 -13.44 3.78 -20.51
N LEU A 162 -13.34 4.44 -19.35
CA LEU A 162 -14.44 5.24 -18.80
C LEU A 162 -14.74 6.48 -19.67
N ASN A 163 -13.72 7.15 -20.18
CA ASN A 163 -13.88 8.35 -21.02
C ASN A 163 -14.39 8.06 -22.44
N LYS A 164 -14.41 6.79 -22.86
CA LYS A 164 -14.94 6.36 -24.16
C LYS A 164 -16.45 6.09 -24.15
N LYS A 165 -17.08 6.08 -22.97
CA LYS A 165 -18.54 5.97 -22.80
C LYS A 165 -19.15 7.34 -22.62
#